data_AF-A0A526YSR6-F1
#
_entry.id   AF-A0A526YSR6-F1
#
_cell.length_a   1.000
_cell.length_b   1.000
_cell.length_c   1.000
_cell.angle_alpha   90.00
_cell.angle_beta   90.00
_cell.angle_gamma   90.00
#
_symmetry.space_group_name_H-M   'P 1'
#
loop_
_entity.id
_entity.type
_entity.pdbx_description
1 polymer ?
#
loop_
_entity_poly.entity_id
_entity_poly.type
_entity_poly.pdbx_seq_one_letter_code
_entity_poly.pdbx_strand_id
1 'polypeptide(L)'
;MKKYLAMVPLLAGAAFLASVGASSAEATYTIGVSNTVQGNGWREEMICAIKAQALASGEVTKLNIAHRNTDAAGQLEDIRNLISAKVNAIVVNPADPAGIKSALEEATKAGIVVVAVDQAVTEPSAYIISNNQEQYAYL
;
A
#
# COMPACT_ATOMS: atom_id res chain seq x y z
N MET A 1 -49.24 -44.39 -51.08
CA MET A 1 -49.35 -43.15 -50.29
C MET A 1 -47.94 -42.65 -49.99
N LYS A 2 -47.60 -41.44 -50.49
CA LYS A 2 -46.45 -40.52 -50.25
C LYS A 2 -45.10 -41.16 -49.78
N LYS A 3 -44.09 -41.36 -50.64
CA LYS A 3 -43.10 -40.43 -51.28
C LYS A 3 -41.94 -39.95 -50.35
N TYR A 4 -40.72 -40.49 -50.60
CA TYR A 4 -39.36 -39.87 -50.78
C TYR A 4 -38.81 -38.89 -49.70
N LEU A 5 -37.51 -38.67 -49.40
CA LEU A 5 -36.17 -39.14 -49.80
C LEU A 5 -35.13 -38.25 -49.02
N ALA A 6 -33.88 -38.70 -48.87
CA ALA A 6 -32.61 -37.93 -48.91
C ALA A 6 -31.81 -37.59 -47.62
N MET A 7 -30.50 -37.72 -47.80
CA MET A 7 -29.32 -37.48 -46.93
C MET A 7 -28.93 -35.99 -46.72
N VAL A 8 -28.36 -35.68 -45.53
CA VAL A 8 -27.08 -34.95 -45.16
C VAL A 8 -26.79 -33.59 -45.84
N PRO A 9 -26.39 -32.44 -45.16
CA PRO A 9 -25.21 -32.30 -44.27
C PRO A 9 -25.21 -31.26 -43.11
N LEU A 10 -24.25 -31.44 -42.18
CA LEU A 10 -23.33 -30.49 -41.51
C LEU A 10 -23.76 -29.02 -41.24
N LEU A 11 -23.74 -28.55 -39.97
CA LEU A 11 -23.05 -27.30 -39.55
C LEU A 11 -23.01 -27.07 -38.02
N ALA A 12 -21.78 -26.87 -37.53
CA ALA A 12 -21.31 -25.88 -36.55
C ALA A 12 -21.85 -25.82 -35.10
N GLY A 13 -20.91 -25.86 -34.15
CA GLY A 13 -21.04 -25.10 -32.90
C GLY A 13 -20.62 -25.81 -31.61
N ALA A 14 -19.47 -26.47 -31.54
CA ALA A 14 -18.88 -26.81 -30.24
C ALA A 14 -18.45 -25.49 -29.56
N ALA A 15 -19.26 -25.05 -28.59
CA ALA A 15 -18.96 -23.90 -27.76
C ALA A 15 -17.66 -24.15 -26.98
N PHE A 16 -16.57 -23.54 -27.43
CA PHE A 16 -15.39 -23.34 -26.60
C PHE A 16 -15.82 -22.46 -25.43
N LEU A 17 -16.03 -23.06 -24.26
CA LEU A 17 -16.01 -22.36 -22.98
C LEU A 17 -14.61 -21.78 -22.82
N ALA A 18 -14.41 -20.55 -23.30
CA ALA A 18 -13.27 -19.74 -22.92
C ALA A 18 -13.41 -19.50 -21.43
N SER A 19 -12.70 -20.29 -20.63
CA SER A 19 -12.37 -19.95 -19.26
C SER A 19 -11.58 -18.65 -19.32
N VAL A 20 -12.29 -17.54 -19.20
CA VAL A 20 -11.73 -16.26 -18.78
C VAL A 20 -11.21 -16.49 -17.36
N GLY A 21 -9.98 -16.99 -17.30
CA GLY A 21 -9.21 -16.94 -16.07
C GLY A 21 -9.19 -15.48 -15.66
N ALA A 22 -9.77 -15.18 -14.50
CA ALA A 22 -9.52 -13.93 -13.83
C ALA A 22 -7.99 -13.85 -13.69
N SER A 23 -7.36 -12.99 -14.49
CA SER A 23 -5.98 -12.63 -14.29
C SER A 23 -5.94 -11.95 -12.92
N SER A 24 -5.59 -12.70 -11.87
CA SER A 24 -5.21 -12.10 -10.60
C SER A 24 -4.06 -11.16 -10.95
N ALA A 25 -4.29 -9.85 -10.91
CA ALA A 25 -3.21 -8.89 -11.04
C ALA A 25 -2.15 -9.29 -10.01
N GLU A 26 -0.95 -9.60 -10.48
CA GLU A 26 0.14 -10.02 -9.61
C GLU A 26 0.38 -8.90 -8.60
N ALA A 27 0.48 -9.23 -7.31
CA ALA A 27 0.81 -8.24 -6.29
C ALA A 27 2.12 -7.56 -6.71
N THR A 28 2.10 -6.23 -6.87
CA THR A 28 3.23 -5.50 -7.48
C THR A 28 3.85 -4.46 -6.55
N TYR A 29 3.17 -4.09 -5.45
CA TYR A 29 3.64 -2.99 -4.62
C TYR A 29 4.48 -3.44 -3.44
N THR A 30 5.56 -2.71 -3.21
CA THR A 30 6.38 -2.78 -2.01
C THR A 30 6.16 -1.51 -1.19
N ILE A 31 5.76 -1.65 0.07
CA ILE A 31 5.38 -0.52 0.93
C ILE A 31 6.31 -0.47 2.13
N GLY A 32 6.92 0.71 2.33
CA GLY A 32 7.71 1.03 3.50
C GLY A 32 6.85 1.61 4.62
N VAL A 33 7.18 1.30 5.87
CA VAL A 33 6.56 1.93 7.05
C VAL A 33 7.67 2.44 7.96
N SER A 34 7.58 3.70 8.38
CA SER A 34 8.47 4.28 9.39
C SER A 34 7.64 4.84 10.55
N ASN A 35 7.72 4.18 11.70
CA ASN A 35 7.06 4.56 12.93
C ASN A 35 8.07 4.55 14.09
N THR A 36 8.12 5.66 14.83
CA THR A 36 9.14 5.93 15.85
C THR A 36 8.67 5.67 17.29
N VAL A 37 7.42 5.21 17.46
CA VAL A 37 6.81 5.01 18.78
C VAL A 37 6.29 3.58 18.89
N GLN A 38 6.79 2.85 19.89
CA GLN A 38 6.35 1.50 20.27
C GLN A 38 5.82 1.46 21.71
N GLY A 39 5.30 0.31 22.11
CA GLY A 39 5.00 0.02 23.53
C GLY A 39 3.63 0.50 23.98
N ASN A 40 2.75 0.85 23.03
CA ASN A 40 1.34 1.11 23.31
C ASN A 40 0.45 0.42 22.27
N GLY A 41 -0.75 0.03 22.70
CA GLY A 41 -1.68 -0.77 21.87
C GLY A 41 -2.12 -0.08 20.59
N TRP A 42 -2.19 1.25 20.56
CA TRP A 42 -2.56 2.00 19.35
C TRP A 42 -1.51 1.82 18.24
N ARG A 43 -0.22 1.91 18.59
CA ARG A 43 0.88 1.76 17.63
C ARG A 43 1.04 0.33 17.16
N GLU A 44 0.89 -0.64 18.06
CA GLU A 44 0.92 -2.05 17.67
C GLU A 44 -0.28 -2.41 16.77
N GLU A 45 -1.48 -1.91 17.08
CA GLU A 45 -2.66 -2.13 16.25
C GLU A 45 -2.53 -1.46 14.87
N MET A 46 -1.96 -0.26 14.79
CA MET A 46 -1.67 0.39 13.51
C MET A 46 -0.78 -0.51 12.62
N ILE A 47 0.29 -1.09 13.17
CA ILE A 47 1.18 -1.99 12.42
C ILE A 47 0.46 -3.28 12.03
N CYS A 48 -0.37 -3.85 12.91
CA CYS A 48 -1.19 -5.02 12.61
C CYS A 48 -2.22 -4.74 11.49
N ALA A 49 -2.90 -3.60 11.53
CA ALA A 49 -3.87 -3.19 10.52
C ALA A 49 -3.21 -2.98 9.15
N ILE A 50 -2.02 -2.37 9.10
CA ILE A 50 -1.24 -2.24 7.85
C ILE A 50 -0.93 -3.63 7.27
N LYS A 51 -0.45 -4.56 8.10
CA LYS A 51 -0.15 -5.94 7.67
C LYS A 51 -1.40 -6.66 7.17
N ALA A 52 -2.51 -6.53 7.90
CA ALA A 52 -3.78 -7.14 7.54
C ALA A 52 -4.31 -6.58 6.21
N GLN A 53 -4.27 -5.26 6.01
CA GLN A 53 -4.73 -4.63 4.78
C GLN A 53 -3.85 -4.98 3.59
N ALA A 54 -2.53 -5.02 3.75
CA ALA A 54 -1.60 -5.43 2.70
C ALA A 54 -1.87 -6.87 2.23
N LEU A 55 -2.19 -7.78 3.15
CA LEU A 55 -2.58 -9.14 2.83
C LEU A 55 -3.96 -9.20 2.16
N ALA A 56 -4.94 -8.48 2.72
CA ALA A 56 -6.32 -8.52 2.25
C ALA A 56 -6.51 -7.89 0.86
N SER A 57 -5.72 -6.87 0.51
CA SER A 57 -5.82 -6.23 -0.80
C SER A 57 -5.33 -7.13 -1.93
N GLY A 58 -4.35 -7.99 -1.66
CA GLY A 58 -3.67 -8.77 -2.69
C GLY A 58 -2.78 -7.94 -3.62
N GLU A 59 -2.58 -6.65 -3.33
CA GLU A 59 -1.81 -5.72 -4.18
C GLU A 59 -0.36 -5.53 -3.71
N VAL A 60 -0.09 -5.82 -2.42
CA VAL A 60 1.20 -5.57 -1.77
C VAL A 60 2.00 -6.87 -1.67
N THR A 61 3.11 -6.93 -2.40
CA THR A 61 4.03 -8.07 -2.41
C THR A 61 4.94 -8.09 -1.18
N LYS A 62 5.29 -6.92 -0.65
CA LYS A 62 6.24 -6.80 0.47
C LYS A 62 5.98 -5.58 1.33
N LEU A 63 6.07 -5.78 2.64
CA LEU A 63 6.17 -4.71 3.64
C LEU A 63 7.60 -4.61 4.16
N ASN A 64 8.15 -3.39 4.20
CA ASN A 64 9.41 -3.09 4.86
C ASN A 64 9.13 -2.15 6.05
N ILE A 65 9.10 -2.70 7.25
CA ILE A 65 8.60 -1.99 8.45
C ILE A 65 9.76 -1.65 9.37
N ALA A 66 10.03 -0.36 9.52
CA ALA A 66 10.79 0.22 10.60
C ALA A 66 9.81 0.68 11.71
N HIS A 67 9.65 -0.15 12.73
CA HIS A 67 8.83 0.10 13.92
C HIS A 67 9.73 0.01 15.14
N ARG A 68 10.24 1.14 15.62
CA ARG A 68 11.19 1.18 16.75
C ARG A 68 11.13 2.50 17.49
N ASN A 69 11.50 2.51 18.77
CA ASN A 69 11.68 3.77 19.49
C ASN A 69 12.95 4.47 18.99
N THR A 70 12.80 5.67 18.41
CA THR A 70 13.93 6.48 17.94
C THR A 70 13.54 7.94 17.79
N ASP A 71 14.54 8.82 17.72
CA ASP A 71 14.37 10.24 17.42
C ASP A 71 14.32 10.52 15.90
N ALA A 72 14.26 11.81 15.53
CA ALA A 72 14.24 12.25 14.14
C ALA A 72 15.49 11.79 13.35
N ALA A 73 16.66 11.69 13.98
CA ALA A 73 17.87 11.24 13.31
C ALA A 73 17.77 9.77 12.91
N GLY A 74 17.31 8.91 13.81
CA GLY A 74 17.04 7.52 13.44
C GLY A 74 15.88 7.37 12.45
N GLN A 75 14.87 8.25 12.49
CA GLN A 75 13.81 8.22 11.49
C GLN A 75 14.29 8.61 10.09
N LEU A 76 15.20 9.58 9.98
CA LEU A 76 15.86 9.93 8.71
C LEU A 76 16.61 8.72 8.13
N GLU A 77 17.31 7.96 8.97
CA GLU A 77 17.97 6.72 8.57
C GLU A 77 16.97 5.69 8.05
N ASP A 78 15.88 5.45 8.81
CA ASP A 78 14.83 4.52 8.42
C ASP A 78 14.24 4.89 7.05
N ILE A 79 13.91 6.17 6.83
CA ILE A 79 13.36 6.65 5.54
C ILE A 79 14.37 6.45 4.40
N ARG A 80 15.65 6.77 4.61
CA ARG A 80 16.69 6.57 3.58
C ARG A 80 16.96 5.10 3.27
N ASN A 81 16.80 4.23 4.26
CA ASN A 81 16.83 2.78 4.04
C ASN A 81 15.65 2.32 3.18
N LEU A 82 14.46 2.88 3.39
CA LEU A 82 13.27 2.62 2.54
C LEU A 82 13.46 3.13 1.11
N ILE A 83 14.02 4.34 0.94
CA ILE A 83 14.40 4.89 -0.37
C ILE A 83 15.38 3.95 -1.08
N SER A 84 16.43 3.52 -0.37
CA SER A 84 17.44 2.61 -0.91
C SER A 84 16.87 1.24 -1.28
N ALA A 85 15.87 0.77 -0.52
CA ALA A 85 15.11 -0.44 -0.82
C ALA A 85 14.14 -0.27 -2.01
N LYS A 86 14.03 0.94 -2.58
CA LYS A 86 13.17 1.29 -3.72
C LYS A 86 11.71 0.90 -3.52
N VAL A 87 11.18 1.15 -2.32
CA VAL A 87 9.75 0.95 -2.05
C VAL A 87 8.91 1.87 -2.94
N ASN A 88 7.69 1.46 -3.28
CA ASN A 88 6.77 2.25 -4.10
C ASN A 88 6.12 3.40 -3.29
N ALA A 89 5.87 3.17 -2.01
CA ALA A 89 5.35 4.17 -1.09
C ALA A 89 5.92 4.03 0.32
N ILE A 90 5.93 5.12 1.07
CA ILE A 90 6.31 5.18 2.48
C ILE A 90 5.13 5.71 3.29
N VAL A 91 4.67 4.91 4.24
CA VAL A 91 3.77 5.35 5.32
C VAL A 91 4.63 5.82 6.49
N VAL A 92 4.51 7.08 6.88
CA VAL A 92 5.34 7.69 7.93
C VAL A 92 4.47 8.25 9.05
N ASN A 93 4.78 7.87 10.29
CA ASN A 93 4.32 8.59 11.47
C ASN A 93 5.48 9.46 11.99
N PRO A 94 5.44 10.78 11.78
CA PRO A 94 6.62 11.62 11.95
C PRO A 94 6.95 11.86 13.44
N ALA A 95 8.20 11.64 13.84
CA ALA A 95 8.71 12.04 15.16
C ALA A 95 8.85 13.56 15.28
N ASP A 96 9.31 14.19 14.20
CA ASP A 96 9.45 15.64 14.07
C ASP A 96 9.14 16.05 12.61
N PRO A 97 7.98 16.70 12.36
CA PRO A 97 7.57 17.12 11.02
C PRO A 97 8.56 17.98 10.24
N ALA A 98 9.39 18.77 10.93
CA ALA A 98 10.41 19.61 10.31
C ALA A 98 11.76 18.86 10.24
N GLY A 99 12.09 18.11 11.29
CA GLY A 99 13.34 17.36 11.42
C GLY A 99 13.54 16.30 10.33
N ILE A 100 12.45 15.72 9.81
CA ILE A 100 12.54 14.66 8.78
C ILE A 100 12.31 15.15 7.35
N LYS A 101 12.04 16.45 7.15
CA LYS A 101 11.67 17.01 5.84
C LYS A 101 12.66 16.66 4.72
N SER A 102 13.96 16.69 5.02
CA SER A 102 15.01 16.40 4.04
C SER A 102 14.90 14.99 3.45
N ALA A 103 14.66 13.96 4.27
CA ALA A 103 14.49 12.60 3.77
C ALA A 103 13.14 12.40 3.03
N LEU A 104 12.09 13.12 3.43
CA LEU A 104 10.81 13.08 2.70
C LEU A 104 10.95 13.69 1.30
N GLU A 105 11.67 14.82 1.19
CA GLU A 105 12.02 15.39 -0.11
C GLU A 105 12.84 14.42 -0.98
N GLU A 106 13.82 13.73 -0.39
CA GLU A 106 14.60 12.70 -1.08
C GLU A 106 13.70 11.58 -1.61
N ALA A 107 12.73 11.11 -0.80
CA ALA A 107 11.77 10.08 -1.19
C ALA A 107 10.88 10.54 -2.36
N THR A 108 10.27 11.73 -2.26
CA THR A 108 9.43 12.28 -3.34
C THR A 108 10.24 12.48 -4.62
N LYS A 109 11.47 13.02 -4.53
CA LYS A 109 12.34 13.20 -5.70
C LYS A 109 12.72 11.86 -6.37
N ALA A 110 12.76 10.77 -5.60
CA ALA A 110 12.95 9.41 -6.10
C ALA A 110 11.67 8.79 -6.70
N GLY A 111 10.55 9.52 -6.71
CA GLY A 111 9.26 9.04 -7.23
C GLY A 111 8.49 8.14 -6.26
N ILE A 112 8.88 8.13 -4.98
CA ILE A 112 8.22 7.35 -3.93
C ILE A 112 7.05 8.14 -3.37
N VAL A 113 5.87 7.53 -3.30
CA VAL A 113 4.69 8.18 -2.71
C VAL A 113 4.86 8.25 -1.19
N VAL A 114 4.69 9.44 -0.61
CA VAL A 114 4.77 9.64 0.84
C VAL A 114 3.37 9.86 1.41
N VAL A 115 3.01 9.09 2.43
CA VAL A 115 1.77 9.23 3.19
C VAL A 115 2.10 9.42 4.66
N ALA A 116 1.90 10.63 5.18
CA ALA A 116 2.00 10.95 6.60
C ALA A 116 0.71 10.57 7.31
N VAL A 117 0.83 9.85 8.42
CA VAL A 117 -0.30 9.41 9.26
C VAL A 117 -0.20 9.98 10.67
N ASP A 118 -1.35 10.18 11.31
CA ASP A 118 -1.54 10.69 12.69
C ASP A 118 -1.15 12.16 12.87
N GLN A 119 0.00 12.57 12.31
CA GLN A 119 0.54 13.91 12.37
C GLN A 119 0.92 14.40 10.97
N ALA A 120 0.80 15.71 10.74
CA ALA A 120 1.18 16.33 9.48
C ALA A 120 2.70 16.42 9.31
N VAL A 121 3.15 16.52 8.06
CA VAL A 121 4.53 16.85 7.68
C VAL A 121 4.55 18.13 6.87
N THR A 122 5.74 18.73 6.71
CA THR A 122 5.92 19.97 5.96
C THR A 122 6.31 19.78 4.50
N GLU A 123 6.49 18.52 4.07
CA GLU A 123 6.77 18.18 2.67
C GLU A 123 5.49 18.32 1.83
N PRO A 124 5.41 19.29 0.90
CA PRO A 124 4.14 19.62 0.23
C PRO A 124 3.57 18.51 -0.65
N SER A 125 4.42 17.59 -1.12
CA SER A 125 4.02 16.45 -1.95
C SER A 125 3.45 15.27 -1.17
N ALA A 126 3.59 15.27 0.15
CA ALA A 126 3.10 14.18 0.99
C ALA A 126 1.58 14.25 1.13
N TYR A 127 0.93 13.09 1.02
CA TYR A 127 -0.45 12.95 1.46
C TYR A 127 -0.50 12.94 2.97
N ILE A 128 -1.47 13.63 3.58
CA ILE A 128 -1.64 13.69 5.03
C ILE A 128 -2.97 13.05 5.38
N ILE A 129 -2.94 12.02 6.22
CA ILE A 129 -4.11 11.33 6.74
C ILE A 129 -4.05 11.37 8.27
N SER A 130 -4.81 12.28 8.87
CA SER A 130 -4.89 12.40 10.33
C SER A 130 -6.34 12.40 10.79
N ASN A 131 -6.56 12.02 12.05
CA ASN A 131 -7.82 12.27 12.71
C ASN A 131 -7.88 13.73 13.16
N ASN A 132 -9.10 14.28 13.27
CA ASN A 132 -9.30 15.55 13.96
C ASN A 132 -9.15 15.31 15.47
N GLN A 133 -7.94 15.49 15.97
CA GLN A 133 -7.58 15.26 17.38
C GLN A 133 -8.34 16.20 18.32
N GLU A 134 -8.61 17.44 17.89
CA GLU A 134 -9.39 18.40 18.67
C GLU A 134 -10.81 17.91 18.86
N GLN A 135 -11.49 17.53 17.77
CA GLN A 135 -12.85 16.99 17.83
C GLN A 135 -12.91 15.70 18.67
N TYR A 136 -11.88 14.86 18.57
CA TYR A 136 -11.81 13.62 19.35
C TYR A 136 -11.71 13.88 20.86
N ALA A 137 -11.04 14.94 21.29
CA ALA A 137 -10.89 15.30 22.70
C ALA A 137 -12.18 15.81 23.37
N TYR A 138 -13.23 16.12 22.60
CA TYR A 138 -14.53 16.56 23.11
C TYR A 138 -15.57 15.43 23.22
N LEU A 139 -15.21 14.19 22.85
CA LEU A 139 -16.04 12.99 23.03
C LEU A 139 -15.69 12.29 24.34
#